data_AF-A0A2N3I3S3-F1
#
_entry.id   AF-A0A2N3I3S3-F1
#
_cell.length_a   1.000
_cell.length_b   1.000
_cell.length_c   1.000
_cell.angle_alpha   90.00
_cell.angle_beta   90.00
_cell.angle_gamma   90.00
#
_symmetry.space_group_name_H-M   'P 1'
#
loop_
_entity.id
_entity.type
_entity.pdbx_description
1 polymer ?
#
loop_
_entity_poly.entity_id
_entity_poly.type
_entity_poly.pdbx_seq_one_letter_code
_entity_poly.pdbx_strand_id
1 'polypeptide(L)'
;MKKQDLLFAFGFCLLFLPFFISQSVFNFYIDFNQAHGMITSFVKFAVLATLGELIGLRLRTGNYYQKGFGILPRAIVWGFLGLTIKMSFVIFATGTPILLSQLGVEGAVEAMKGDFSLVKLLVAFSTSACLNLIYAPVMMTLHKITDTHILDNGGSLSGFMRPIQISNIFIKLNWDVQWNFVFKKTIPFFWIPAHTITFLLPADFQVLFAALLGIILGVLLAIASLKSSK
;
A
#
# COMPACT_ATOMS: atom_id res chain seq x y z
N MET A 1 18.62 21.04 -3.95
CA MET A 1 18.39 19.61 -4.29
C MET A 1 19.74 18.97 -4.57
N LYS A 2 20.02 17.77 -4.05
CA LYS A 2 21.28 17.07 -4.32
C LYS A 2 21.22 16.42 -5.71
N LYS A 3 22.38 16.13 -6.34
CA LYS A 3 22.46 15.44 -7.64
C LYS A 3 21.64 14.14 -7.69
N GLN A 4 21.63 13.39 -6.58
CA GLN A 4 20.86 12.15 -6.45
C GLN A 4 19.34 12.39 -6.51
N ASP A 5 18.84 13.54 -6.03
CA ASP A 5 17.42 13.88 -6.11
C ASP A 5 16.99 14.16 -7.55
N LEU A 6 17.85 14.82 -8.33
CA LEU A 6 17.62 15.06 -9.76
C LEU A 6 17.63 13.76 -10.56
N LEU A 7 18.57 12.85 -10.26
CA LEU A 7 18.64 11.54 -10.91
C LEU A 7 17.41 10.67 -10.57
N PHE A 8 16.98 10.69 -9.31
CA PHE A 8 15.76 9.98 -8.89
C PHE A 8 14.53 10.54 -9.59
N ALA A 9 14.36 11.87 -9.61
CA ALA A 9 13.25 12.53 -10.30
C ALA A 9 13.26 12.24 -11.80
N PHE A 10 14.43 12.26 -12.45
CA PHE A 10 14.57 11.91 -13.86
C PHE A 10 14.16 10.46 -14.13
N GLY A 11 14.62 9.51 -13.31
CA GLY A 11 14.23 8.09 -13.43
C GLY A 11 12.73 7.88 -13.20
N PHE A 12 12.15 8.56 -12.22
CA PHE A 12 10.69 8.54 -11.97
C PHE A 12 9.92 9.08 -13.18
N CYS A 13 10.30 10.25 -13.70
CA CYS A 13 9.68 10.81 -14.89
C CYS A 13 9.81 9.85 -16.08
N LEU A 14 10.99 9.30 -16.34
CA LEU A 14 11.21 8.38 -17.45
C LEU A 14 10.36 7.10 -17.34
N LEU A 15 10.14 6.59 -16.13
CA LEU A 15 9.30 5.42 -15.89
C LEU A 15 7.82 5.69 -16.18
N PHE A 16 7.28 6.85 -15.79
CA PHE A 16 5.86 7.15 -15.89
C PHE A 16 5.47 7.96 -17.13
N LEU A 17 6.40 8.68 -17.76
CA LEU A 17 6.16 9.52 -18.93
C LEU A 17 5.44 8.78 -20.08
N PRO A 18 5.80 7.53 -20.44
CA PRO A 18 5.13 6.80 -21.52
C PRO A 18 3.60 6.70 -21.37
N PHE A 19 3.10 6.63 -20.14
CA PHE A 19 1.67 6.55 -19.85
C PHE A 19 0.92 7.86 -20.10
N PHE A 20 1.63 9.01 -20.14
CA PHE A 20 1.04 10.32 -20.38
C PHE A 20 1.17 10.78 -21.83
N ILE A 21 2.21 10.33 -22.55
CA ILE A 21 2.48 10.76 -23.93
C ILE A 21 1.94 9.81 -24.99
N SER A 22 1.71 8.53 -24.64
CA SER A 22 1.26 7.51 -25.59
C SER A 22 -0.07 6.91 -25.16
N GLN A 23 -1.13 7.27 -25.88
CA GLN A 23 -2.46 6.68 -25.67
C GLN A 23 -2.44 5.15 -25.88
N SER A 24 -1.61 4.65 -26.80
CA SER A 24 -1.47 3.21 -27.04
C SER A 24 -0.90 2.48 -25.82
N VAL A 25 0.11 3.06 -25.16
CA VAL A 25 0.70 2.47 -23.95
C VAL A 25 -0.29 2.54 -22.78
N PHE A 26 -1.01 3.65 -22.65
CA PHE A 26 -2.03 3.81 -21.62
C PHE A 26 -3.19 2.83 -21.79
N ASN A 27 -3.72 2.68 -23.01
CA ASN A 27 -4.79 1.72 -23.31
C ASN A 27 -4.32 0.28 -23.09
N PHE A 28 -3.12 -0.06 -23.56
CA PHE A 28 -2.52 -1.38 -23.28
C PHE A 28 -2.44 -1.66 -21.78
N TYR A 29 -2.03 -0.65 -20.99
CA TYR A 29 -2.00 -0.78 -19.53
C TYR A 29 -3.38 -1.02 -18.92
N ILE A 30 -4.42 -0.31 -19.38
CA ILE A 30 -5.79 -0.52 -18.92
C ILE A 30 -6.24 -1.95 -19.25
N ASP A 31 -6.09 -2.37 -20.50
CA ASP A 31 -6.52 -3.69 -20.99
C ASP A 31 -5.76 -4.80 -20.24
N PHE A 32 -4.44 -4.66 -20.10
CA PHE A 32 -3.61 -5.61 -19.37
C PHE A 32 -3.96 -5.66 -17.88
N ASN A 33 -4.28 -4.52 -17.27
CA ASN A 33 -4.71 -4.47 -15.88
C ASN A 33 -6.06 -5.13 -15.65
N GLN A 34 -7.00 -4.99 -16.58
CA GLN A 34 -8.29 -5.68 -16.51
C GLN A 34 -8.11 -7.19 -16.70
N ALA A 35 -7.30 -7.62 -17.66
CA ALA A 35 -7.05 -9.04 -17.95
C ALA A 35 -6.19 -9.73 -16.86
N HIS A 36 -5.25 -9.01 -16.25
CA HIS A 36 -4.22 -9.58 -15.36
C HIS A 36 -4.09 -8.82 -14.03
N GLY A 37 -5.22 -8.51 -13.40
CA GLY A 37 -5.27 -7.68 -12.19
C GLY A 37 -4.39 -8.13 -11.01
N MET A 38 -4.13 -9.43 -10.87
CA MET A 38 -3.21 -9.95 -9.83
C MET A 38 -1.75 -9.66 -10.16
N ILE A 39 -1.34 -9.93 -11.41
CA ILE A 39 0.03 -9.68 -11.87
C ILE A 39 0.33 -8.17 -11.81
N THR A 40 -0.59 -7.34 -12.30
CA THR A 40 -0.42 -5.89 -12.23
C THR A 40 -0.40 -5.38 -10.81
N SER A 41 -1.17 -5.97 -9.89
CA SER A 41 -1.09 -5.62 -8.47
C SER A 41 0.27 -5.94 -7.87
N PHE A 42 0.82 -7.12 -8.15
CA PHE A 42 2.18 -7.47 -7.73
C PHE A 42 3.19 -6.42 -8.21
N VAL A 43 3.18 -6.10 -9.51
CA VAL A 43 4.12 -5.14 -10.09
C VAL A 43 3.93 -3.74 -9.50
N LYS A 44 2.68 -3.27 -9.37
CA LYS A 44 2.35 -1.96 -8.81
C LYS A 44 2.89 -1.79 -7.40
N PHE A 45 2.63 -2.76 -6.51
CA PHE A 45 3.11 -2.67 -5.13
C PHE A 45 4.62 -2.86 -5.04
N ALA A 46 5.20 -3.82 -5.77
CA ALA A 46 6.65 -4.02 -5.79
C ALA A 46 7.42 -2.75 -6.15
N VAL A 47 6.92 -1.99 -7.15
CA VAL A 47 7.53 -0.73 -7.58
C VAL A 47 7.16 0.44 -6.65
N LEU A 48 5.87 0.76 -6.53
CA LEU A 48 5.42 2.01 -5.90
C LEU A 48 5.61 2.02 -4.39
N ALA A 49 5.32 0.91 -3.70
CA ALA A 49 5.51 0.86 -2.25
C ALA A 49 7.01 0.89 -1.89
N THR A 50 7.85 0.20 -2.66
CA THR A 50 9.31 0.25 -2.49
C THR A 50 9.86 1.66 -2.78
N LEU A 51 9.37 2.35 -3.82
CA LEU A 51 9.71 3.76 -4.07
C LEU A 51 9.32 4.64 -2.88
N GLY A 52 8.16 4.41 -2.27
CA GLY A 52 7.72 5.12 -1.07
C GLY A 52 8.69 4.94 0.11
N GLU A 53 9.17 3.72 0.33
CA GLU A 53 10.17 3.46 1.37
C GLU A 53 11.54 4.08 1.07
N LEU A 54 11.95 4.11 -0.20
CA LEU A 54 13.19 4.79 -0.63
C LEU A 54 13.12 6.30 -0.43
N ILE A 55 11.97 6.91 -0.71
CA ILE A 55 11.72 8.33 -0.42
C ILE A 55 11.77 8.57 1.09
N GLY A 56 11.13 7.71 1.89
CA GLY A 56 11.20 7.76 3.35
C GLY A 56 12.63 7.65 3.87
N LEU A 57 13.44 6.73 3.32
CA LEU A 57 14.86 6.59 3.65
C LEU A 57 15.64 7.86 3.31
N ARG A 58 15.41 8.43 2.13
CA ARG A 58 16.04 9.67 1.69
C ARG A 58 15.73 10.85 2.59
N LEU A 59 14.48 10.98 3.05
CA LEU A 59 14.06 12.05 3.95
C LEU A 59 14.71 11.93 5.33
N ARG A 60 14.85 10.70 5.86
CA ARG A 60 15.47 10.47 7.18
C ARG A 60 17.00 10.55 7.17
N THR A 61 17.65 9.97 6.16
CA THR A 61 19.11 9.73 6.18
C THR A 61 19.88 10.62 5.22
N GLY A 62 19.19 11.34 4.34
CA GLY A 62 19.84 12.12 3.30
C GLY A 62 20.23 11.33 2.04
N ASN A 63 20.02 10.00 2.01
CA ASN A 63 20.43 9.09 0.94
C ASN A 63 19.31 8.15 0.50
N TYR A 64 19.23 7.83 -0.80
CA TYR A 64 18.28 6.83 -1.33
C TYR A 64 18.74 5.37 -1.13
N TYR A 65 19.94 5.17 -0.60
CA TYR A 65 20.49 3.84 -0.35
C TYR A 65 21.22 3.82 0.98
N GLN A 66 21.03 2.73 1.72
CA GLN A 66 21.76 2.42 2.94
C GLN A 66 22.09 0.92 2.92
N LYS A 67 23.33 0.56 3.25
CA LYS A 67 23.74 -0.84 3.38
C LYS A 67 22.84 -1.52 4.41
N GLY A 68 22.31 -2.69 4.08
CA GLY A 68 21.36 -3.41 4.93
C GLY A 68 19.88 -3.10 4.66
N PHE A 69 19.57 -2.09 3.84
CA PHE A 69 18.17 -1.70 3.60
C PHE A 69 17.37 -2.77 2.85
N GLY A 70 17.96 -3.41 1.83
CA GLY A 70 17.33 -4.53 1.11
C GLY A 70 16.22 -4.14 0.14
N ILE A 71 16.54 -3.27 -0.84
CA ILE A 71 15.58 -2.77 -1.85
C ILE A 71 14.88 -3.92 -2.60
N LEU A 72 15.64 -4.88 -3.12
CA LEU A 72 15.08 -5.98 -3.91
C LEU A 72 14.25 -6.96 -3.05
N PRO A 73 14.72 -7.43 -1.87
CA PRO A 73 13.86 -8.17 -0.94
C PRO A 73 12.55 -7.46 -0.59
N ARG A 74 12.59 -6.14 -0.34
CA ARG A 74 11.38 -5.33 -0.07
C ARG A 74 10.44 -5.30 -1.27
N ALA A 75 10.95 -5.11 -2.48
CA ALA A 75 10.14 -5.15 -3.69
C ALA A 75 9.43 -6.51 -3.88
N ILE A 76 10.11 -7.61 -3.56
CA ILE A 76 9.50 -8.95 -3.59
C ILE A 76 8.38 -9.06 -2.55
N VAL A 77 8.65 -8.68 -1.30
CA VAL A 77 7.64 -8.68 -0.22
C VAL A 77 6.43 -7.84 -0.60
N TRP A 78 6.65 -6.60 -1.05
CA TRP A 78 5.58 -5.71 -1.49
C TRP A 78 4.79 -6.27 -2.66
N GLY A 79 5.44 -6.94 -3.62
CA GLY A 79 4.75 -7.62 -4.69
C GLY A 79 3.76 -8.68 -4.17
N PHE A 80 4.21 -9.54 -3.26
CA PHE A 80 3.33 -10.56 -2.65
C PHE A 80 2.22 -9.94 -1.79
N LEU A 81 2.53 -8.90 -1.00
CA LEU A 81 1.51 -8.15 -0.26
C LEU A 81 0.50 -7.48 -1.21
N GLY A 82 0.94 -7.04 -2.39
CA GLY A 82 0.06 -6.51 -3.42
C GLY A 82 -1.02 -7.51 -3.83
N LEU A 83 -0.63 -8.78 -4.02
CA LEU A 83 -1.59 -9.85 -4.30
C LEU A 83 -2.65 -9.97 -3.21
N THR A 84 -2.25 -9.98 -1.94
CA THR A 84 -3.19 -10.10 -0.81
C THR A 84 -4.06 -8.85 -0.65
N ILE A 85 -3.54 -7.66 -0.96
CA ILE A 85 -4.30 -6.41 -1.00
C ILE A 85 -5.34 -6.43 -2.12
N LYS A 86 -4.98 -6.88 -3.33
CA LYS A 86 -5.96 -7.02 -4.42
C LYS A 86 -7.08 -7.99 -4.05
N MET A 87 -6.74 -9.13 -3.46
CA MET A 87 -7.73 -10.11 -3.00
C MET A 87 -8.66 -9.50 -1.95
N SER A 88 -8.12 -8.81 -0.94
CA SER A 88 -8.95 -8.19 0.09
C SER A 88 -9.83 -7.09 -0.48
N PHE A 89 -9.35 -6.30 -1.43
CA PHE A 89 -10.17 -5.29 -2.12
C PHE A 89 -11.37 -5.92 -2.81
N VAL A 90 -11.18 -7.01 -3.56
CA VAL A 90 -12.28 -7.73 -4.21
C VAL A 90 -13.27 -8.27 -3.19
N ILE A 91 -12.78 -8.93 -2.14
CA ILE A 91 -13.62 -9.53 -1.09
C ILE A 91 -14.45 -8.46 -0.38
N PHE A 92 -13.82 -7.40 0.13
CA PHE A 92 -14.52 -6.38 0.90
C PHE A 92 -15.40 -5.48 0.04
N ALA A 93 -14.98 -5.11 -1.18
CA ALA A 93 -15.80 -4.32 -2.10
C ALA A 93 -17.03 -5.07 -2.60
N THR A 94 -17.00 -6.40 -2.59
CA THR A 94 -18.17 -7.24 -2.95
C THR A 94 -19.03 -7.56 -1.73
N GLY A 95 -18.40 -7.95 -0.61
CA GLY A 95 -19.12 -8.43 0.58
C GLY A 95 -19.75 -7.33 1.41
N THR A 96 -19.10 -6.16 1.53
CA THR A 96 -19.60 -5.09 2.40
C THR A 96 -20.92 -4.47 1.92
N PRO A 97 -21.13 -4.18 0.62
CA PRO A 97 -22.42 -3.70 0.13
C PRO A 97 -23.57 -4.69 0.40
N ILE A 98 -23.31 -6.00 0.27
CA ILE A 98 -24.30 -7.06 0.57
C ILE A 98 -24.63 -7.06 2.06
N LEU A 99 -23.61 -7.02 2.92
CA LEU A 99 -23.81 -6.95 4.37
C LEU A 99 -24.64 -5.72 4.77
N LEU A 100 -24.35 -4.55 4.19
CA LEU A 100 -25.11 -3.34 4.46
C LEU A 100 -26.57 -3.45 4.01
N SER A 101 -26.83 -4.07 2.86
CA SER A 101 -28.21 -4.36 2.42
C SER A 101 -28.95 -5.25 3.40
N GLN A 102 -28.29 -6.29 3.94
CA GLN A 102 -28.88 -7.14 4.99
C GLN A 102 -29.14 -6.39 6.31
N LEU A 103 -28.37 -5.35 6.60
CA LEU A 103 -28.55 -4.47 7.75
C LEU A 103 -29.59 -3.36 7.52
N GLY A 104 -30.26 -3.33 6.36
CA GLY A 104 -31.34 -2.39 6.06
C GLY A 104 -30.90 -1.13 5.30
N VAL A 105 -29.68 -1.07 4.76
CA VAL A 105 -29.27 0.03 3.87
C VAL A 105 -29.79 -0.24 2.45
N GLU A 106 -30.90 0.39 2.11
CA GLU A 106 -31.52 0.27 0.78
C GLU A 106 -30.59 0.77 -0.33
N GLY A 107 -30.50 0.02 -1.43
CA GLY A 107 -29.71 0.38 -2.61
C GLY A 107 -28.18 0.34 -2.42
N ALA A 108 -27.67 -0.30 -1.36
CA ALA A 108 -26.23 -0.33 -1.06
C ALA A 108 -25.37 -0.92 -2.20
N VAL A 109 -25.86 -1.97 -2.87
CA VAL A 109 -25.14 -2.63 -3.98
C VAL A 109 -25.21 -1.78 -5.25
N GLU A 110 -26.38 -1.22 -5.53
CA GLU A 110 -26.67 -0.40 -6.70
C GLU A 110 -25.91 0.93 -6.66
N ALA A 111 -25.80 1.54 -5.48
CA ALA A 111 -25.10 2.80 -5.26
C ALA A 111 -23.62 2.72 -5.69
N MET A 112 -22.97 1.56 -5.60
CA MET A 112 -21.58 1.39 -6.01
C MET A 112 -21.39 1.41 -7.54
N LYS A 113 -22.45 1.14 -8.31
CA LYS A 113 -22.44 1.14 -9.78
C LYS A 113 -22.80 2.49 -10.39
N GLY A 114 -23.52 3.33 -9.64
CA GLY A 114 -23.98 4.65 -10.10
C GLY A 114 -23.00 5.79 -9.81
N ASP A 115 -23.47 7.01 -10.05
CA ASP A 115 -22.79 8.24 -9.71
C ASP A 115 -22.63 8.41 -8.18
N PHE A 116 -21.89 9.45 -7.79
CA PHE A 116 -21.71 9.77 -6.38
C PHE A 116 -23.06 10.02 -5.68
N SER A 117 -23.22 9.39 -4.51
CA SER A 117 -24.37 9.58 -3.62
C SER A 117 -23.93 9.39 -2.17
N LEU A 118 -24.74 9.85 -1.21
CA LEU A 118 -24.48 9.63 0.21
C LEU A 118 -24.47 8.14 0.56
N VAL A 119 -25.29 7.33 -0.12
CA VAL A 119 -25.29 5.86 0.02
C VAL A 119 -23.98 5.29 -0.48
N LYS A 120 -23.48 5.72 -1.65
CA LYS A 120 -22.17 5.28 -2.17
C LYS A 120 -21.02 5.66 -1.22
N LEU A 121 -21.07 6.87 -0.66
CA LEU A 121 -20.09 7.32 0.34
C LEU A 121 -20.13 6.45 1.60
N LEU A 122 -21.33 6.16 2.13
CA LEU A 122 -21.51 5.26 3.27
C LEU A 122 -20.95 3.87 2.97
N VAL A 123 -21.29 3.29 1.82
CA VAL A 123 -20.82 1.96 1.42
C VAL A 123 -19.29 1.94 1.25
N ALA A 124 -18.70 2.97 0.63
CA ALA A 124 -17.24 3.10 0.50
C ALA A 124 -16.55 3.23 1.86
N PHE A 125 -17.11 4.03 2.78
CA PHE A 125 -16.60 4.17 4.14
C PHE A 125 -16.70 2.85 4.91
N SER A 126 -17.84 2.17 4.87
CA SER A 126 -18.01 0.88 5.53
C SER A 126 -17.07 -0.19 4.94
N THR A 127 -16.91 -0.21 3.62
CA THR A 127 -15.96 -1.12 2.94
C THR A 127 -14.54 -0.87 3.43
N SER A 128 -14.15 0.41 3.50
CA SER A 128 -12.88 0.84 4.05
C SER A 128 -12.71 0.43 5.51
N ALA A 129 -13.72 0.63 6.35
CA ALA A 129 -13.68 0.26 7.76
C ALA A 129 -13.55 -1.25 7.94
N CYS A 130 -14.36 -2.06 7.24
CA CYS A 130 -14.28 -3.52 7.28
C CYS A 130 -12.90 -4.03 6.85
N LEU A 131 -12.38 -3.53 5.71
CA LEU A 131 -11.05 -3.89 5.23
C LEU A 131 -9.96 -3.54 6.25
N ASN A 132 -10.00 -2.31 6.79
CA ASN A 132 -8.93 -1.83 7.65
C ASN A 132 -9.01 -2.36 9.08
N LEU A 133 -10.18 -2.76 9.57
CA LEU A 133 -10.30 -3.34 10.91
C LEU A 133 -10.03 -4.85 10.93
N ILE A 134 -10.26 -5.55 9.81
CA ILE A 134 -10.12 -7.01 9.73
C ILE A 134 -8.79 -7.40 9.06
N TYR A 135 -8.53 -6.90 7.86
CA TYR A 135 -7.39 -7.32 7.06
C TYR A 135 -6.11 -6.53 7.35
N ALA A 136 -6.21 -5.21 7.52
CA ALA A 136 -5.01 -4.38 7.67
C ALA A 136 -4.11 -4.75 8.86
N PRO A 137 -4.61 -5.10 10.07
CA PRO A 137 -3.75 -5.47 11.19
C PRO A 137 -2.91 -6.72 10.90
N VAL A 138 -3.52 -7.72 10.25
CA VAL A 138 -2.83 -8.95 9.84
C VAL A 138 -1.76 -8.63 8.80
N MET A 139 -2.12 -7.88 7.75
CA MET A 139 -1.20 -7.50 6.68
C MET A 139 -0.02 -6.68 7.21
N MET A 140 -0.27 -5.65 8.02
CA MET A 140 0.76 -4.78 8.58
C MET A 140 1.70 -5.53 9.53
N THR A 141 1.19 -6.52 10.26
CA THR A 141 2.00 -7.37 11.12
C THR A 141 2.90 -8.28 10.28
N LEU A 142 2.36 -8.94 9.25
CA LEU A 142 3.14 -9.75 8.32
C LEU A 142 4.20 -8.91 7.60
N HIS A 143 3.84 -7.71 7.16
CA HIS A 143 4.79 -6.77 6.58
C HIS A 143 5.91 -6.44 7.57
N LYS A 144 5.58 -6.16 8.84
CA LYS A 144 6.61 -5.87 9.84
C LYS A 144 7.54 -7.06 10.12
N ILE A 145 7.00 -8.28 10.12
CA ILE A 145 7.79 -9.50 10.29
C ILE A 145 8.75 -9.71 9.12
N THR A 146 8.26 -9.58 7.89
CA THR A 146 9.08 -9.72 6.68
C THR A 146 10.13 -8.62 6.57
N ASP A 147 9.79 -7.38 6.95
CA ASP A 147 10.72 -6.25 7.09
C ASP A 147 11.85 -6.56 8.09
N THR A 148 11.51 -7.04 9.29
CA THR A 148 12.51 -7.45 10.29
C THR A 148 13.38 -8.59 9.78
N HIS A 149 12.81 -9.61 9.11
CA HIS A 149 13.59 -10.69 8.50
C HIS A 149 14.61 -10.19 7.47
N ILE A 150 14.22 -9.22 6.63
CA ILE A 150 15.13 -8.59 5.66
C ILE A 150 16.29 -7.92 6.38
N LEU A 151 16.00 -7.15 7.44
CA LEU A 151 17.02 -6.42 8.21
C LEU A 151 17.96 -7.36 8.96
N ASP A 152 17.44 -8.40 9.62
CA ASP A 152 18.22 -9.40 10.35
C ASP A 152 19.17 -10.18 9.42
N ASN A 153 18.86 -10.25 8.13
CA ASN A 153 19.66 -10.87 7.09
C ASN A 153 20.47 -9.87 6.24
N GLY A 154 20.67 -8.65 6.76
CA GLY A 154 21.52 -7.62 6.17
C GLY A 154 21.00 -7.10 4.81
N GLY A 155 19.71 -7.21 4.54
CA GLY A 155 19.08 -6.78 3.30
C GLY A 155 19.50 -7.57 2.06
N SER A 156 20.14 -8.72 2.22
CA SER A 156 20.65 -9.55 1.12
C SER A 156 19.57 -10.45 0.52
N LEU A 157 19.66 -10.73 -0.79
CA LEU A 157 18.72 -11.65 -1.45
C LEU A 157 18.92 -13.11 -1.01
N SER A 158 20.16 -13.54 -0.83
CA SER A 158 20.48 -14.88 -0.31
C SER A 158 19.98 -15.07 1.12
N GLY A 159 20.08 -14.03 1.95
CA GLY A 159 19.55 -14.04 3.31
C GLY A 159 18.03 -14.00 3.35
N PHE A 160 17.40 -13.25 2.44
CA PHE A 160 15.94 -13.23 2.29
C PHE A 160 15.36 -14.63 2.01
N MET A 161 16.04 -15.45 1.21
CA MET A 161 15.63 -16.82 0.90
C MET A 161 15.76 -17.81 2.08
N ARG A 162 16.33 -17.40 3.21
CA ARG A 162 16.36 -18.23 4.42
C ARG A 162 14.96 -18.30 5.05
N PRO A 163 14.64 -19.39 5.78
CA PRO A 163 13.36 -19.51 6.47
C PRO A 163 13.10 -18.34 7.43
N ILE A 164 11.91 -17.74 7.34
CA ILE A 164 11.50 -16.63 8.21
C ILE A 164 11.24 -17.19 9.61
N GLN A 165 11.93 -16.62 10.61
CA GLN A 165 11.76 -16.99 12.02
C GLN A 165 10.52 -16.31 12.63
N ILE A 166 9.33 -16.57 12.06
CA ILE A 166 8.08 -15.84 12.34
C ILE A 166 7.81 -15.76 13.84
N SER A 167 7.82 -16.88 14.56
CA SER A 167 7.51 -16.89 16.00
C SER A 167 8.48 -16.03 16.81
N ASN A 168 9.78 -16.13 16.53
CA ASN A 168 10.80 -15.37 17.25
C ASN A 168 10.69 -13.87 16.96
N ILE A 169 10.47 -13.49 15.70
CA ILE A 169 10.27 -12.10 15.31
C ILE A 169 8.99 -11.54 15.95
N PHE A 170 7.89 -12.29 15.88
CA PHE A 170 6.58 -11.89 16.40
C PHE A 170 6.62 -11.57 17.90
N ILE A 171 7.28 -12.42 18.70
CA ILE A 171 7.44 -12.21 20.16
C ILE A 171 8.26 -10.94 20.45
N LYS A 172 9.23 -10.62 19.60
CA LYS A 172 10.15 -9.47 19.77
C LYS A 172 9.64 -8.17 19.14
N LEU A 173 8.51 -8.20 18.44
CA LEU A 173 7.93 -6.99 17.88
C LEU A 173 7.65 -5.98 19.01
N ASN A 174 7.92 -4.70 18.73
CA ASN A 174 7.50 -3.62 19.61
C ASN A 174 5.98 -3.44 19.50
N TRP A 175 5.24 -4.23 20.30
CA TRP A 175 3.79 -4.24 20.32
C TRP A 175 3.18 -2.93 20.81
N ASP A 176 3.91 -2.16 21.63
CA ASP A 176 3.47 -0.84 22.03
C ASP A 176 3.35 0.10 20.82
N VAL A 177 4.40 0.19 19.99
CA VAL A 177 4.35 0.99 18.75
C VAL A 177 3.36 0.41 17.75
N GLN A 178 3.33 -0.91 17.57
CA GLN A 178 2.40 -1.57 16.65
C GLN A 178 0.94 -1.26 17.03
N TRP A 179 0.61 -1.32 18.32
CA TRP A 179 -0.75 -1.06 18.79
C TRP A 179 -1.07 0.45 18.84
N ASN A 180 -0.30 1.22 19.61
CA ASN A 180 -0.63 2.61 19.94
C ASN A 180 -0.40 3.58 18.79
N PHE A 181 0.48 3.25 17.85
CA PHE A 181 0.74 4.07 16.68
C PHE A 181 0.16 3.46 15.41
N VAL A 182 0.60 2.25 15.02
CA VAL A 182 0.21 1.67 13.73
C VAL A 182 -1.30 1.38 13.70
N PHE A 183 -1.82 0.59 14.64
CA PHE A 183 -3.24 0.24 14.62
C PHE A 183 -4.13 1.38 15.11
N LYS A 184 -3.88 1.93 16.30
CA LYS A 184 -4.80 2.90 16.91
C LYS A 184 -4.82 4.26 16.21
N LYS A 185 -3.73 4.66 15.54
CA LYS A 185 -3.66 5.97 14.85
C LYS A 185 -3.72 5.85 13.35
N THR A 186 -2.84 5.06 12.73
CA THR A 186 -2.78 5.06 11.26
C THR A 186 -4.03 4.45 10.64
N ILE A 187 -4.62 3.40 11.24
CA ILE A 187 -5.85 2.79 10.69
C ILE A 187 -7.01 3.80 10.70
N PRO A 188 -7.43 4.39 11.83
CA PRO A 188 -8.57 5.29 11.84
C PRO A 188 -8.34 6.61 11.10
N PHE A 189 -7.16 7.22 11.23
CA PHE A 189 -6.93 8.59 10.78
C PHE A 189 -6.28 8.71 9.40
N PHE A 190 -5.65 7.64 8.90
CA PHE A 190 -5.03 7.64 7.59
C PHE A 190 -5.68 6.62 6.67
N TRP A 191 -5.69 5.33 7.05
CA TRP A 191 -6.09 4.27 6.14
C TRP A 191 -7.59 4.19 5.91
N ILE A 192 -8.44 4.41 6.91
CA ILE A 192 -9.90 4.42 6.71
C ILE A 192 -10.31 5.58 5.78
N PRO A 193 -9.89 6.84 6.01
CA PRO A 193 -10.17 7.93 5.08
C PRO A 193 -9.60 7.70 3.68
N ALA A 194 -8.34 7.26 3.60
CA ALA A 194 -7.68 7.04 2.31
C ALA A 194 -8.35 5.92 1.51
N HIS A 195 -8.64 4.77 2.14
CA HIS A 195 -9.36 3.68 1.47
C HIS A 195 -10.83 4.01 1.20
N THR A 196 -11.46 4.92 1.94
CA THR A 196 -12.80 5.43 1.58
C THR A 196 -12.74 6.13 0.22
N ILE A 197 -11.75 7.01 0.03
CA ILE A 197 -11.50 7.64 -1.28
C ILE A 197 -11.20 6.57 -2.32
N THR A 198 -10.36 5.58 -1.99
CA THR A 198 -10.06 4.47 -2.89
C THR A 198 -11.33 3.78 -3.40
N PHE A 199 -12.27 3.43 -2.51
CA PHE A 199 -13.49 2.71 -2.89
C PHE A 199 -14.52 3.57 -3.63
N LEU A 200 -14.37 4.90 -3.62
CA LEU A 200 -15.13 5.79 -4.49
C LEU A 200 -14.61 5.83 -5.94
N LEU A 201 -13.35 5.46 -6.15
CA LEU A 201 -12.74 5.41 -7.49
C LEU A 201 -13.25 4.20 -8.28
N PRO A 202 -13.22 4.28 -9.64
CA PRO A 202 -13.48 3.10 -10.47
C PRO A 202 -12.52 1.96 -10.14
N ALA A 203 -13.00 0.72 -10.25
CA ALA A 203 -12.29 -0.49 -9.81
C ALA A 203 -10.85 -0.61 -10.37
N ASP A 204 -10.63 -0.16 -11.60
CA ASP A 204 -9.33 -0.20 -12.27
C ASP A 204 -8.26 0.70 -11.60
N PHE A 205 -8.69 1.77 -10.93
CA PHE A 205 -7.80 2.73 -10.28
C PHE A 205 -7.57 2.44 -8.80
N GLN A 206 -8.43 1.64 -8.16
CA GLN A 206 -8.37 1.41 -6.71
C GLN A 206 -7.00 0.86 -6.26
N VAL A 207 -6.50 -0.15 -6.97
CA VAL A 207 -5.21 -0.80 -6.66
C VAL A 207 -4.04 0.14 -6.91
N LEU A 208 -4.10 0.92 -7.98
CA LEU A 208 -3.06 1.90 -8.30
C LEU A 208 -3.00 2.99 -7.23
N PHE A 209 -4.17 3.54 -6.87
CA PHE A 209 -4.28 4.56 -5.83
C PHE A 209 -3.80 4.03 -4.47
N ALA A 210 -4.18 2.80 -4.09
CA ALA A 210 -3.69 2.16 -2.88
C ALA A 210 -2.16 1.99 -2.85
N ALA A 211 -1.55 1.62 -3.98
CA ALA A 211 -0.09 1.53 -4.09
C ALA A 211 0.60 2.89 -3.93
N LEU A 212 -0.03 3.98 -4.41
CA LEU A 212 0.46 5.36 -4.22
C LEU A 212 0.36 5.84 -2.75
N LEU A 213 -0.61 5.34 -1.98
CA LEU A 213 -0.71 5.66 -0.55
C LEU A 213 0.54 5.25 0.23
N GLY A 214 1.27 4.22 -0.22
CA GLY A 214 2.57 3.83 0.35
C GLY A 214 3.62 4.94 0.26
N ILE A 215 3.63 5.69 -0.84
CA ILE A 215 4.51 6.86 -1.02
C ILE A 215 4.10 7.98 -0.06
N ILE A 216 2.80 8.29 -0.02
CA ILE A 216 2.25 9.36 0.82
C ILE A 216 2.55 9.08 2.29
N LEU A 217 2.29 7.86 2.76
CA LEU A 217 2.56 7.49 4.14
C LEU A 217 4.06 7.53 4.46
N GLY A 218 4.91 7.04 3.55
CA GLY A 218 6.37 7.11 3.70
C GLY A 218 6.88 8.54 3.90
N VAL A 219 6.33 9.50 3.14
CA VAL A 219 6.64 10.92 3.28
C VAL A 219 6.14 11.48 4.61
N LEU A 220 4.86 11.22 4.96
CA LEU A 220 4.26 11.72 6.21
C LEU A 220 5.02 11.25 7.45
N LEU A 221 5.36 9.95 7.50
CA LEU A 221 6.11 9.37 8.62
C LEU A 221 7.53 9.92 8.72
N ALA A 222 8.20 10.13 7.57
CA ALA A 222 9.53 10.71 7.57
C ALA A 222 9.51 12.16 8.10
N ILE A 223 8.56 12.99 7.66
CA ILE A 223 8.41 14.36 8.17
C ILE A 223 8.09 14.37 9.66
N ALA A 224 7.20 13.50 10.12
CA ALA A 224 6.86 13.39 11.54
C ALA A 224 8.09 13.02 12.39
N SER A 225 8.93 12.09 11.92
CA SER A 225 10.17 11.72 12.62
C SER A 225 11.18 12.87 12.74
N LEU A 226 11.28 13.71 11.70
CA LEU A 226 12.17 14.88 11.71
C LEU A 226 11.71 15.97 12.68
N LYS A 227 10.39 16.11 12.88
CA LYS A 227 9.82 17.08 13.82
C LYS A 227 9.97 16.64 15.28
N SER A 228 9.96 15.33 15.56
CA SER A 228 10.17 14.79 16.91
C SER A 228 11.65 14.79 17.35
N SER A 229 12.58 14.99 16.43
CA SER A 229 14.03 15.02 16.68
C SER A 229 14.58 16.44 16.88
N LYS A 230 13.71 17.46 16.85
CA LYS A 230 14.02 18.87 17.16
C LYS A 230 13.32 19.25 18.45
#